data_AF-A0A1Z5IRC0-F1
#
_entry.id   AF-A0A1Z5IRC0-F1
#
_cell.length_a   1.000
_cell.length_b   1.000
_cell.length_c   1.000
_cell.angle_alpha   90.00
_cell.angle_beta   90.00
_cell.angle_gamma   90.00
#
_symmetry.space_group_name_H-M   'P 1'
#
loop_
_entity.id
_entity.type
_entity.pdbx_description
1 polymer ?
#
loop_
_entity_poly.entity_id
_entity_poly.type
_entity_poly.pdbx_seq_one_letter_code
_entity_poly.pdbx_strand_id
1 'polypeptide(L)' 'MIKEVHMPKLSPKSNEYFFGKWDKQPGDKVKTGDVLFEVETEKAISQVESQEDGILKAQEVATGDTTKVGDLVATIEV' A
#
# COMPACT_ATOMS: atom_id res chain seq x y z
N MET A 1 1.38 15.79 9.81
CA MET A 1 2.65 15.51 9.09
C MET A 1 2.35 14.52 7.98
N ILE A 2 2.96 14.61 6.81
CA ILE A 2 2.73 13.61 5.75
C ILE A 2 3.76 12.49 5.92
N LYS A 3 3.28 11.25 5.95
CA LYS A 3 4.06 10.02 5.99
C LYS A 3 3.93 9.30 4.67
N GLU A 4 5.06 8.92 4.12
CA GLU A 4 5.16 8.18 2.86
C GLU A 4 5.03 6.69 3.15
N VAL A 5 4.12 6.04 2.45
CA VAL A 5 3.96 4.59 2.48
C VAL A 5 4.70 4.04 1.27
N HIS A 6 5.73 3.26 1.53
CA HIS A 6 6.49 2.58 0.49
C HIS A 6 6.07 1.11 0.40
N MET A 7 6.16 0.54 -0.81
CA MET A 7 5.87 -0.87 -1.03
C MET A 7 6.80 -1.75 -0.19
N PRO A 8 6.29 -2.55 0.77
CA PRO A 8 7.12 -3.41 1.58
C PRO A 8 7.68 -4.57 0.76
N LYS A 9 8.77 -5.18 1.26
CA LYS A 9 9.29 -6.41 0.69
C LYS A 9 8.48 -7.61 1.20
N LEU A 10 7.57 -8.10 0.37
CA LEU A 10 6.68 -9.22 0.68
C LEU A 10 7.26 -10.58 0.28
N SER A 11 8.15 -10.62 -0.71
CA SER A 11 8.81 -11.85 -1.17
C SER A 11 10.33 -11.72 -1.15
N PRO A 12 11.07 -12.74 -0.70
CA PRO A 12 12.53 -12.72 -0.75
C PRO A 12 13.07 -12.80 -2.18
N LYS A 13 12.28 -13.37 -3.12
CA LYS A 13 12.69 -13.64 -4.51
C LYS A 13 12.12 -12.67 -5.53
N SER A 14 11.05 -11.95 -5.19
CA SER A 14 10.37 -11.03 -6.11
C SER A 14 10.55 -9.60 -5.64
N ASN A 15 10.92 -8.72 -6.56
CA ASN A 15 11.00 -7.28 -6.31
C ASN A 15 9.86 -6.51 -6.96
N GLU A 16 9.05 -7.18 -7.79
CA GLU A 16 7.88 -6.64 -8.49
C GLU A 16 6.62 -7.31 -7.94
N TYR A 17 5.60 -6.50 -7.67
CA TYR A 17 4.31 -6.95 -7.16
C TYR A 17 3.19 -6.35 -8.00
N PHE A 18 2.17 -7.15 -8.26
CA PHE A 18 0.97 -6.68 -8.94
C PHE A 18 0.07 -6.01 -7.90
N PHE A 19 -0.26 -4.75 -8.11
CA PHE A 19 -1.13 -4.01 -7.20
C PHE A 19 -2.57 -4.49 -7.42
N GLY A 20 -3.12 -5.23 -6.45
CA GLY A 20 -4.40 -5.89 -6.58
C GLY A 20 -5.53 -4.87 -6.56
N LYS A 21 -5.75 -4.26 -5.40
CA LYS A 21 -6.72 -3.18 -5.22
C LYS A 21 -6.47 -2.36 -3.97
N TRP A 22 -6.99 -1.14 -3.97
CA TRP A 22 -7.12 -0.31 -2.79
C TRP A 22 -8.34 -0.72 -1.96
N ASP A 23 -8.14 -0.86 -0.66
CA ASP A 23 -9.23 -1.01 0.32
C ASP A 23 -9.63 0.36 0.91
N LYS A 24 -8.68 1.30 0.95
CA LYS A 24 -8.88 2.69 1.40
C LYS A 24 -8.78 3.69 0.27
N GLN A 25 -9.57 4.76 0.34
CA GLN A 25 -9.59 5.84 -0.65
C GLN A 25 -8.96 7.14 -0.12
N PRO A 26 -8.48 8.05 -1.00
CA PRO A 26 -8.02 9.35 -0.58
C PRO A 26 -9.11 10.12 0.17
N GLY A 27 -8.81 10.63 1.36
CA GLY A 27 -9.74 11.27 2.29
C GLY A 27 -10.26 10.33 3.39
N ASP A 28 -10.04 9.02 3.27
CA ASP A 28 -10.51 8.04 4.24
C ASP A 28 -9.61 7.99 5.49
N LYS A 29 -10.23 7.77 6.65
CA LYS A 29 -9.49 7.63 7.91
C LYS A 29 -8.90 6.23 8.00
N VAL A 30 -7.60 6.18 8.28
CA VAL A 30 -6.84 4.95 8.47
C VAL A 30 -6.34 4.91 9.91
N LYS A 31 -6.32 3.72 10.50
CA LYS A 31 -5.74 3.48 11.82
C LYS A 31 -4.63 2.45 11.70
N THR A 32 -3.76 2.42 12.69
CA THR A 32 -2.78 1.34 12.81
C THR A 32 -3.50 -0.03 12.76
N GLY A 33 -3.15 -0.88 11.80
CA GLY A 33 -3.79 -2.17 11.54
C GLY A 33 -4.96 -2.16 10.54
N ASP A 34 -5.40 -1.01 10.03
CA ASP A 34 -6.36 -0.97 8.92
C ASP A 34 -5.66 -1.39 7.62
N VAL A 35 -6.28 -2.26 6.83
CA VAL A 35 -5.80 -2.63 5.49
C VAL A 35 -5.90 -1.42 4.57
N LEU A 36 -4.77 -1.03 3.95
CA LEU A 36 -4.72 0.06 3.00
C LEU A 36 -5.02 -0.44 1.58
N PHE A 37 -4.30 -1.50 1.20
CA PHE A 37 -4.35 -2.12 -0.11
C PHE A 37 -3.89 -3.57 -0.06
N GLU A 38 -4.24 -4.32 -1.08
CA GLU A 38 -3.74 -5.68 -1.30
C GLU A 38 -2.93 -5.74 -2.59
N VAL A 39 -1.89 -6.57 -2.55
CA VAL A 39 -1.07 -6.87 -3.71
C VAL A 39 -1.10 -8.36 -3.98
N GLU A 40 -1.08 -8.69 -5.25
CA GLU A 40 -1.04 -10.05 -5.72
C GLU A 40 0.37 -10.42 -6.18
N THR A 41 0.79 -11.62 -5.78
CA THR A 41 1.98 -12.28 -6.27
C THR A 41 1.56 -13.57 -6.95
N GLU A 42 2.44 -14.18 -7.76
CA GLU A 42 2.15 -15.48 -8.42
C GLU A 42 1.66 -16.59 -7.47
N LYS A 43 1.88 -16.47 -6.16
CA LYS A 43 1.58 -17.52 -5.18
C LYS A 43 0.58 -17.13 -4.12
N ALA A 44 0.38 -15.84 -3.86
CA ALA A 44 -0.43 -15.36 -2.75
C ALA A 44 -0.82 -13.89 -2.92
N ILE A 45 -1.98 -13.54 -2.35
CA ILE A 45 -2.41 -12.16 -2.12
C ILE A 45 -1.90 -11.75 -0.73
N SER A 46 -1.23 -10.61 -0.66
CA SER A 46 -0.71 -10.03 0.58
C SER A 46 -1.39 -8.69 0.84
N GLN A 47 -1.88 -8.50 2.06
CA GLN A 47 -2.53 -7.26 2.48
C GLN A 47 -1.51 -6.38 3.20
N VAL A 48 -1.47 -5.10 2.85
CA VAL A 48 -0.61 -4.12 3.50
C VAL A 48 -1.45 -3.27 4.42
N GLU A 49 -1.11 -3.32 5.71
CA GLU A 49 -1.79 -2.60 6.77
C GLU A 49 -1.10 -1.26 7.03
N SER A 50 -1.88 -0.27 7.50
CA SER A 50 -1.34 0.99 7.95
C SER A 50 -0.55 0.79 9.24
N GLN A 51 0.62 1.41 9.33
CA GLN A 51 1.45 1.39 10.53
C GLN A 51 1.15 2.55 11.49
N GLU A 52 0.37 3.54 11.02
CA GLU A 52 0.06 4.75 11.77
C GLU A 52 -1.42 5.13 11.58
N ASP A 53 -1.90 5.97 12.47
CA ASP A 53 -3.24 6.56 12.42
C ASP A 53 -3.19 7.88 11.67
N GLY A 54 -4.13 8.09 10.75
CA GLY A 54 -4.15 9.28 9.93
C GLY A 54 -5.25 9.27 8.88
N ILE A 55 -5.04 10.03 7.81
CA ILE A 55 -5.94 10.12 6.66
C ILE A 55 -5.14 9.81 5.40
N LEU A 56 -5.62 8.87 4.59
CA LEU A 56 -5.00 8.57 3.30
C LEU A 56 -5.12 9.82 2.41
N LYS A 57 -4.02 10.46 2.02
CA LYS A 57 -4.02 11.70 1.23
C LYS A 57 -4.08 11.45 -0.25
N ALA A 58 -3.26 10.52 -0.73
CA ALA A 58 -3.12 10.22 -2.14
C ALA A 58 -2.69 8.77 -2.34
N GLN A 59 -3.14 8.19 -3.44
CA GLN A 59 -2.70 6.92 -3.98
C GLN A 59 -1.80 7.23 -5.18
N GLU A 60 -0.54 6.83 -5.11
CA GLU A 60 0.43 7.04 -6.19
C GLU A 60 0.45 5.88 -7.19
N VAL A 61 -0.20 4.77 -6.82
CA VAL A 61 -0.30 3.55 -7.63
C VAL A 61 -1.75 3.24 -7.93
N ALA A 62 -2.04 2.86 -9.17
CA ALA A 62 -3.37 2.42 -9.57
C ALA A 62 -3.59 0.92 -9.32
N THR A 63 -4.84 0.55 -9.03
CA THR A 63 -5.31 -0.85 -9.07
C THR A 63 -4.98 -1.47 -10.42
N GLY A 64 -4.33 -2.63 -10.41
CA GLY A 64 -3.89 -3.36 -11.60
C GLY A 64 -2.53 -2.94 -12.16
N ASP A 65 -1.83 -2.02 -11.49
CA ASP A 65 -0.48 -1.59 -11.88
C ASP A 65 0.61 -2.48 -11.26
N THR A 66 1.87 -2.33 -11.68
CA THR A 66 3.00 -3.11 -11.17
C THR A 66 3.97 -2.20 -10.44
N THR A 67 4.23 -2.51 -9.16
CA THR A 67 5.10 -1.70 -8.29
C THR A 67 6.36 -2.48 -7.92
N LYS A 68 7.43 -1.78 -7.50
CA LYS A 68 8.62 -2.43 -6.95
C LYS A 68 8.78 -2.18 -5.47
N VAL A 69 9.54 -3.04 -4.82
CA VAL A 69 9.95 -2.84 -3.41
C VAL A 69 10.56 -1.45 -3.25
N GLY A 70 10.00 -0.65 -2.33
CA GLY A 70 10.47 0.70 -2.04
C GLY A 70 9.83 1.81 -2.87
N ASP A 71 9.04 1.50 -3.90
CA ASP A 71 8.25 2.53 -4.59
C ASP A 71 7.26 3.19 -3.65
N LEU A 72 7.04 4.49 -3.86
CA LEU A 72 6.04 5.26 -3.13
C LEU A 72 4.65 4.82 -3.63
N VAL A 73 3.85 4.28 -2.73
CA VAL A 73 2.50 3.76 -3.06
C VAL A 73 1.40 4.71 -2.60
N ALA A 74 1.60 5.39 -1.48
CA ALA A 74 0.63 6.31 -0.91
C ALA A 74 1.26 7.30 0.06
N THR A 75 0.48 8.32 0.41
CA THR A 75 0.82 9.26 1.47
C THR A 75 -0.30 9.29 2.51
N ILE A 76 0.06 9.24 3.79
CA ILE A 76 -0.85 9.33 4.93
C ILE A 76 -0.57 10.64 5.67
N GLU A 77 -1.61 11.43 5.93
CA GLU A 77 -1.51 12.59 6.80
C GLU A 77 -1.83 12.16 8.23
N VAL A 78 -0.80 12.16 9.09
CA VAL A 78 -0.86 11.87 10.53
C VAL A 78 -0.98 13.15 11.35
#